data_AF-A0A932G1G6-F1
#
_entry.id   AF-A0A932G1G6-F1
#
_cell.length_a   1.000
_cell.length_b   1.000
_cell.length_c   1.000
_cell.angle_alpha   90.00
_cell.angle_beta   90.00
_cell.angle_gamma   90.00
#
_symmetry.space_group_name_H-M   'P 1'
#
loop_
_entity.id
_entity.type
_entity.pdbx_description
1 polymer ?
#
loop_
_entity_poly.entity_id
_entity_poly.type
_entity_poly.pdbx_seq_one_letter_code
_entity_poly.pdbx_strand_id
1 'polypeptide(L)'
;MRKWSILALMLLEASQARAAERELTTIAAFCQVCRAARPTDRVAFPGDAFQRGQARMRHAEARLQTLETLYRATLPQGAFRFGEYDFESGVLPVDTRHAFRFFGGVVTLYTSSNEPIAFEVEPDRARALVDQVGRGRARLVIGFLVAFDDTESDPCLVRPSGSMAVRADLAFSEVVDPSGRVLARMQTERLDEVLPSSPPEPGPGGSAQSPTMDAGSVTVAPPTVTGDARRRAAIDAFIAGGGATISALVRPCRAVGARAGGRTRGSLVVAMDVDAAGAVSGLRVEVDSIGNGELARCVVERMGGLRYPGGSGRGRVQVSLPLMFTDE
;
A
#
# COMPACT_ATOMS: atom_id res chain seq x y z
N MET A 1 -49.83 -14.30 12.69
CA MET A 1 -48.73 -13.72 13.50
C MET A 1 -47.39 -14.22 12.94
N ARG A 2 -46.84 -13.59 11.90
CA ARG A 2 -45.68 -12.65 11.92
C ARG A 2 -44.40 -13.20 12.59
N LYS A 3 -43.65 -14.01 11.83
CA LYS A 3 -42.19 -14.14 11.84
C LYS A 3 -41.78 -14.39 10.38
N TRP A 4 -40.55 -14.02 9.97
CA TRP A 4 -39.96 -14.04 8.61
C TRP A 4 -39.66 -12.62 8.07
N SER A 5 -38.71 -11.88 8.67
CA SER A 5 -38.15 -10.65 8.06
C SER A 5 -36.79 -10.22 8.66
N ILE A 6 -35.85 -11.13 9.01
CA ILE A 6 -34.54 -10.70 9.57
C ILE A 6 -33.32 -11.30 8.83
N LEU A 7 -33.50 -12.07 7.76
CA LEU A 7 -32.37 -12.72 7.05
C LEU A 7 -31.84 -12.00 5.80
N ALA A 8 -32.33 -10.80 5.48
CA ALA A 8 -31.97 -10.10 4.24
C ALA A 8 -30.97 -8.93 4.40
N LEU A 9 -30.47 -8.63 5.60
CA LEU A 9 -29.66 -7.42 5.84
C LEU A 9 -28.14 -7.65 6.05
N MET A 10 -27.62 -8.88 5.90
CA MET A 10 -26.17 -9.15 6.07
C MET A 10 -25.41 -9.51 4.78
N LEU A 11 -26.06 -9.44 3.61
CA LEU A 11 -25.40 -9.71 2.33
C LEU A 11 -24.96 -8.44 1.55
N LEU A 12 -25.05 -7.26 2.16
CA LEU A 12 -24.78 -5.99 1.47
C LEU A 12 -23.44 -5.30 1.83
N GLU A 13 -22.64 -5.83 2.77
CA GLU A 13 -21.39 -5.16 3.22
C GLU A 13 -20.09 -5.85 2.78
N ALA A 14 -20.16 -6.84 1.89
CA ALA A 14 -18.98 -7.42 1.25
C ALA A 14 -18.63 -6.76 -0.10
N SER A 15 -19.13 -5.54 -0.37
CA SER A 15 -18.49 -4.64 -1.35
C SER A 15 -17.26 -3.97 -0.72
N GLN A 16 -16.42 -4.78 -0.05
CA GLN A 16 -15.19 -4.30 0.55
C GLN A 16 -14.32 -3.78 -0.58
N ALA A 17 -14.09 -2.47 -0.50
CA ALA A 17 -13.18 -1.65 -1.27
C ALA A 17 -12.01 -2.45 -1.86
N ARG A 18 -12.20 -3.00 -3.07
CA ARG A 18 -11.08 -3.04 -4.01
C ARG A 18 -10.59 -1.61 -4.06
N ALA A 19 -9.30 -1.35 -3.83
CA ALA A 19 -8.73 -0.05 -4.14
C ALA A 19 -9.24 0.29 -5.54
N ALA A 20 -10.10 1.31 -5.63
CA ALA A 20 -10.99 1.44 -6.76
C ALA A 20 -10.12 1.77 -7.97
N GLU A 21 -9.83 0.75 -8.77
CA GLU A 21 -9.07 0.88 -9.99
C GLU A 21 -9.73 1.98 -10.83
N ARG A 22 -8.98 3.05 -11.08
CA ARG A 22 -9.54 4.24 -11.70
C ARG A 22 -9.14 4.29 -13.17
N GLU A 23 -10.13 4.11 -14.04
CA GLU A 23 -9.91 4.22 -15.49
C GLU A 23 -9.64 5.66 -15.93
N LEU A 24 -8.59 5.83 -16.72
CA LEU A 24 -8.18 7.10 -17.33
C LEU A 24 -8.49 7.07 -18.84
N THR A 25 -9.74 7.39 -19.18
CA THR A 25 -10.25 7.33 -20.56
C THR A 25 -10.25 8.67 -21.28
N THR A 26 -9.93 9.78 -20.61
CA THR A 26 -9.97 11.14 -21.19
C THR A 26 -8.75 11.97 -20.82
N ILE A 27 -8.42 12.97 -21.66
CA ILE A 27 -7.37 13.96 -21.36
C ILE A 27 -7.66 14.69 -20.03
N ALA A 28 -8.93 15.01 -19.76
CA ALA A 28 -9.33 15.68 -18.53
C ALA A 28 -9.04 14.83 -17.28
N ALA A 29 -9.21 13.51 -17.35
CA ALA A 29 -8.86 12.59 -16.27
C ALA A 29 -7.35 12.62 -15.97
N PHE A 30 -6.50 12.55 -17.01
CA PHE A 30 -5.06 12.70 -16.85
C PHE A 30 -4.67 14.07 -16.28
N CYS A 31 -5.27 15.17 -16.76
CA CYS A 31 -5.06 16.50 -16.21
C CYS A 31 -5.46 16.62 -14.73
N GLN A 32 -6.50 15.90 -14.30
CA GLN A 32 -6.91 15.88 -12.90
C GLN A 32 -5.88 15.16 -12.04
N VAL A 33 -5.46 13.96 -12.46
CA VAL A 33 -4.42 13.17 -11.77
C VAL A 33 -3.12 13.97 -11.66
N CYS A 34 -2.65 14.55 -12.76
CA CYS A 34 -1.42 15.35 -12.76
C CYS A 34 -1.49 16.59 -11.86
N ARG A 35 -2.64 17.27 -11.79
CA ARG A 35 -2.80 18.40 -10.88
C ARG A 35 -2.79 17.97 -9.41
N ALA A 36 -3.42 16.84 -9.10
CA ALA A 36 -3.46 16.31 -7.74
C ALA A 36 -2.12 15.72 -7.29
N ALA A 37 -1.35 15.13 -8.21
CA ALA A 37 -0.05 14.54 -7.93
C ALA A 37 1.09 15.56 -7.76
N ARG A 38 0.85 16.85 -8.05
CA ARG A 38 1.89 17.89 -8.00
C ARG A 38 2.43 18.11 -6.59
N PRO A 39 3.75 18.19 -6.41
CA PRO A 39 4.37 18.57 -5.14
C PRO A 39 3.81 19.89 -4.59
N THR A 40 3.66 19.94 -3.27
CA THR A 40 2.99 21.04 -2.57
C THR A 40 3.68 22.38 -2.73
N ASP A 41 5.02 22.38 -2.86
CA ASP A 41 5.85 23.57 -3.11
C ASP A 41 5.67 24.14 -4.53
N ARG A 42 5.16 23.34 -5.47
CA ARG A 42 4.89 23.74 -6.86
C ARG A 42 3.45 24.19 -7.13
N VAL A 43 2.62 24.27 -6.09
CA VAL A 43 1.22 24.69 -6.19
C VAL A 43 1.04 26.04 -5.51
N ALA A 44 0.47 27.00 -6.24
CA ALA A 44 0.05 28.27 -5.69
C ALA A 44 -1.29 28.11 -4.98
N PHE A 45 -1.34 28.45 -3.69
CA PHE A 45 -2.56 28.45 -2.89
C PHE A 45 -3.05 29.88 -2.70
N PRO A 46 -4.24 30.26 -3.22
CA PRO A 46 -4.81 31.58 -3.00
C PRO A 46 -5.38 31.75 -1.59
N GLY A 47 -5.65 32.99 -1.18
CA GLY A 47 -6.27 33.33 0.11
C GLY A 47 -5.29 33.86 1.16
N ASP A 48 -5.82 34.12 2.36
CA ASP A 48 -5.03 34.56 3.51
C ASP A 48 -4.12 33.44 4.07
N ALA A 49 -3.29 33.75 5.08
CA ALA A 49 -2.33 32.80 5.63
C ALA A 49 -2.99 31.51 6.18
N PHE A 50 -4.16 31.62 6.82
CA PHE A 50 -4.87 30.49 7.37
C PHE A 50 -5.51 29.63 6.27
N GLN A 51 -6.17 30.27 5.30
CA GLN A 51 -6.74 29.61 4.13
C GLN A 51 -5.69 28.87 3.31
N ARG A 52 -4.50 29.46 3.12
CA ARG A 52 -3.37 28.80 2.45
C ARG A 52 -2.88 27.58 3.22
N GLY A 53 -2.79 27.67 4.54
CA GLY A 53 -2.42 26.52 5.40
C GLY A 53 -3.40 25.35 5.24
N GLN A 54 -4.70 25.62 5.30
CA GLN A 54 -5.73 24.59 5.09
C GLN A 54 -5.73 24.01 3.67
N ALA A 55 -5.58 24.85 2.64
CA ALA A 55 -5.51 24.41 1.26
C ALA A 55 -4.28 23.52 1.01
N ARG A 56 -3.14 23.89 1.60
CA ARG A 56 -1.89 23.13 1.56
C ARG A 56 -2.05 21.73 2.17
N MET A 57 -2.65 21.64 3.35
CA MET A 57 -2.90 20.38 4.04
C MET A 57 -3.83 19.46 3.22
N ARG A 58 -4.95 19.99 2.72
CA ARG A 58 -5.89 19.23 1.86
C ARG A 58 -5.23 18.75 0.57
N HIS A 59 -4.39 19.59 -0.05
CA HIS A 59 -3.64 19.19 -1.24
C HIS A 59 -2.64 18.09 -0.96
N ALA A 60 -1.91 18.16 0.16
CA ALA A 60 -0.97 17.12 0.57
C ALA A 60 -1.67 15.77 0.79
N GLU A 61 -2.82 15.76 1.45
CA GLU A 61 -3.64 14.55 1.65
C GLU A 61 -4.16 14.00 0.31
N ALA A 62 -4.75 14.85 -0.53
CA ALA A 62 -5.24 14.46 -1.86
C ALA A 62 -4.12 13.93 -2.75
N ARG A 63 -2.91 14.47 -2.61
CA ARG A 63 -1.73 14.01 -3.32
C ARG A 63 -1.34 12.59 -2.91
N LEU A 64 -1.25 12.30 -1.60
CA LEU A 64 -0.94 10.95 -1.12
C LEU A 64 -1.93 9.93 -1.66
N GLN A 65 -3.24 10.22 -1.54
CA GLN A 65 -4.29 9.37 -2.12
C GLN A 65 -4.11 9.18 -3.64
N THR A 66 -3.73 10.24 -4.36
CA THR A 66 -3.50 10.19 -5.81
C THR A 66 -2.32 9.28 -6.16
N LEU A 67 -1.24 9.30 -5.37
CA LEU A 67 -0.04 8.48 -5.59
C LEU A 67 -0.27 7.00 -5.25
N GLU A 68 -1.16 6.70 -4.30
CA GLU A 68 -1.50 5.34 -3.88
C GLU A 68 -2.62 4.70 -4.71
N THR A 69 -3.30 5.48 -5.56
CA THR A 69 -4.38 4.98 -6.41
C THR A 69 -3.82 4.19 -7.60
N LEU A 70 -4.34 2.98 -7.81
CA LEU A 70 -4.10 2.20 -9.01
C LEU A 70 -4.94 2.76 -10.17
N TYR A 71 -4.25 3.25 -11.21
CA TYR A 71 -4.87 3.76 -12.43
C TYR A 71 -4.78 2.74 -13.56
N ARG A 72 -5.77 2.78 -14.44
CA ARG A 72 -5.85 1.93 -15.62
C ARG A 72 -5.97 2.78 -16.87
N ALA A 73 -5.14 2.54 -17.87
CA ALA A 73 -5.23 3.21 -19.17
C ALA A 73 -5.18 2.19 -20.31
N THR A 74 -6.10 2.33 -21.27
CA THR A 74 -6.13 1.50 -22.48
C THR A 74 -5.49 2.24 -23.64
N LEU A 75 -4.48 1.64 -24.26
CA LEU A 75 -3.84 2.21 -25.44
C LEU A 75 -4.76 2.11 -26.65
N PRO A 76 -4.75 3.11 -27.55
CA PRO A 76 -5.43 3.00 -28.82
C PRO A 76 -4.79 1.90 -29.68
N GLN A 77 -5.57 1.35 -30.61
CA GLN A 77 -5.08 0.35 -31.56
C GLN A 77 -3.87 0.91 -32.34
N GLY A 78 -2.85 0.08 -32.53
CA GLY A 78 -1.62 0.46 -33.23
C GLY A 78 -0.65 1.34 -32.41
N ALA A 79 -0.98 1.73 -31.18
CA ALA A 79 -0.08 2.50 -30.32
C ALA A 79 0.98 1.66 -29.60
N PHE A 80 0.96 0.34 -29.77
CA PHE A 80 1.98 -0.58 -29.30
C PHE A 80 2.19 -1.69 -30.32
N ARG A 81 3.33 -2.37 -30.19
CA ARG A 81 3.67 -3.59 -30.94
C ARG A 81 4.51 -4.49 -30.05
N PHE A 82 4.56 -5.78 -30.38
CA PHE A 82 5.53 -6.68 -29.75
C PHE A 82 6.90 -6.56 -30.42
N GLY A 83 7.94 -6.89 -29.66
CA GLY A 83 9.27 -7.16 -30.17
C GLY A 83 9.39 -8.59 -30.70
N GLU A 84 10.63 -9.04 -30.87
CA GLU A 84 10.94 -10.42 -31.22
C GLU A 84 10.69 -11.34 -30.01
N TYR A 85 10.10 -12.50 -30.25
CA TYR A 85 9.87 -13.50 -29.21
C TYR A 85 11.20 -14.11 -28.78
N ASP A 86 11.43 -14.17 -27.47
CA ASP A 86 12.63 -14.77 -26.91
C ASP A 86 12.34 -16.23 -26.57
N PHE A 87 12.93 -17.14 -27.37
CA PHE A 87 12.76 -18.58 -27.20
C PHE A 87 13.49 -19.13 -25.97
N GLU A 88 14.52 -18.45 -25.46
CA GLU A 88 15.28 -18.91 -24.31
C GLU A 88 14.52 -18.64 -23.02
N SER A 89 13.95 -17.45 -22.88
CA SER A 89 13.18 -17.05 -21.69
C SER A 89 11.68 -17.33 -21.80
N GLY A 90 11.17 -17.67 -22.99
CA GLY A 90 9.75 -17.97 -23.19
C GLY A 90 8.84 -16.74 -23.09
N VAL A 91 9.36 -15.56 -23.45
CA VAL A 91 8.63 -14.30 -23.28
C VAL A 91 8.41 -13.55 -24.60
N LEU A 92 7.27 -12.88 -24.69
CA LEU A 92 6.93 -11.95 -25.77
C LEU A 92 7.02 -10.50 -25.24
N PRO A 93 8.10 -9.76 -25.53
CA PRO A 93 8.25 -8.38 -25.07
C PRO A 93 7.38 -7.42 -25.87
N VAL A 94 6.92 -6.34 -25.23
CA VAL A 94 6.36 -5.15 -25.87
C VAL A 94 7.50 -4.23 -26.26
N ASP A 95 7.46 -3.66 -27.46
CA ASP A 95 8.45 -2.69 -27.90
C ASP A 95 8.23 -1.33 -27.20
N THR A 96 8.98 -1.10 -26.12
CA THR A 96 8.92 0.12 -25.30
C THR A 96 9.88 1.21 -25.77
N ARG A 97 10.60 1.03 -26.90
CA ARG A 97 11.50 2.07 -27.45
C ARG A 97 10.77 3.37 -27.77
N HIS A 98 9.46 3.27 -27.98
CA HIS A 98 8.58 4.42 -28.09
C HIS A 98 7.68 4.46 -26.86
N ALA A 99 7.66 5.62 -26.20
CA ALA A 99 6.76 5.86 -25.08
C ALA A 99 5.29 5.69 -25.50
N PHE A 100 4.45 5.26 -24.56
CA PHE A 100 3.04 5.00 -24.81
C PHE A 100 2.28 6.31 -25.00
N ARG A 101 1.69 6.49 -26.17
CA ARG A 101 1.00 7.73 -26.54
C ARG A 101 -0.51 7.54 -26.54
N PHE A 102 -1.22 8.41 -25.84
CA PHE A 102 -2.67 8.47 -25.81
C PHE A 102 -3.16 9.76 -26.49
N PHE A 103 -4.39 9.73 -26.99
CA PHE A 103 -5.10 10.90 -27.55
C PHE A 103 -4.26 11.67 -28.59
N GLY A 104 -3.65 10.97 -29.56
CA GLY A 104 -2.81 11.59 -30.58
C GLY A 104 -1.47 12.14 -30.05
N GLY A 105 -0.99 11.64 -28.90
CA GLY A 105 0.27 12.06 -28.29
C GLY A 105 0.16 13.24 -27.33
N VAL A 106 -1.06 13.71 -27.04
CA VAL A 106 -1.29 14.72 -26.00
C VAL A 106 -0.85 14.21 -24.64
N VAL A 107 -1.05 12.92 -24.35
CA VAL A 107 -0.52 12.27 -23.15
C VAL A 107 0.51 11.24 -23.57
N THR A 108 1.69 11.31 -22.96
CA THR A 108 2.74 10.30 -23.11
C THR A 108 3.03 9.67 -21.74
N LEU A 109 2.98 8.36 -21.65
CA LEU A 109 3.26 7.60 -20.43
C LEU A 109 4.63 6.94 -20.54
N TYR A 110 5.45 7.14 -19.51
CA TYR A 110 6.79 6.59 -19.36
C TYR A 110 6.81 5.67 -18.14
N THR A 111 7.24 4.43 -18.32
CA THR A 111 7.43 3.50 -17.19
C THR A 111 8.71 3.86 -16.43
N SER A 112 8.64 4.00 -15.10
CA SER A 112 9.78 4.41 -14.27
C SER A 112 10.79 3.29 -13.99
N SER A 113 10.35 2.03 -13.95
CA SER A 113 11.15 0.92 -13.43
C SER A 113 12.25 0.39 -14.38
N ASN A 114 12.37 0.90 -15.62
CA ASN A 114 13.15 0.26 -16.71
C ASN A 114 12.81 -1.22 -16.96
N GLU A 115 11.81 -1.77 -16.26
CA GLU A 115 11.41 -3.16 -16.41
C GLU A 115 10.75 -3.33 -17.78
N PRO A 116 11.19 -4.33 -18.55
CA PRO A 116 10.57 -4.61 -19.84
C PRO A 116 9.13 -5.11 -19.60
N ILE A 117 8.19 -4.58 -20.36
CA ILE A 117 6.85 -5.16 -20.42
C ILE A 117 6.95 -6.43 -21.28
N ALA A 118 6.89 -7.60 -20.67
CA ALA A 118 7.00 -8.88 -21.35
C ALA A 118 5.97 -9.88 -20.83
N PHE A 119 5.40 -10.66 -21.75
CA PHE A 119 4.39 -11.66 -21.43
C PHE A 119 5.01 -13.05 -21.50
N GLU A 120 4.96 -13.81 -20.40
CA GLU A 120 5.30 -15.23 -20.37
C GLU A 120 4.19 -16.02 -21.08
N VAL A 121 4.45 -16.47 -22.31
CA VAL A 121 3.46 -17.16 -23.13
C VAL A 121 4.13 -18.14 -24.08
N GLU A 122 3.52 -19.31 -24.27
CA GLU A 122 4.00 -20.31 -25.23
C GLU A 122 4.08 -19.77 -26.68
N PRO A 123 5.00 -20.30 -27.52
CA PRO A 123 5.24 -19.76 -28.87
C PRO A 123 4.00 -19.64 -29.78
N ASP A 124 3.10 -20.63 -29.75
CA ASP A 124 1.87 -20.59 -30.55
C ASP A 124 0.90 -19.51 -30.04
N ARG A 125 0.86 -19.28 -28.73
CA ARG A 125 0.07 -18.20 -28.11
C ARG A 125 0.71 -16.85 -28.40
N ALA A 126 2.03 -16.75 -28.37
CA ALA A 126 2.76 -15.54 -28.76
C ALA A 126 2.44 -15.15 -30.22
N ARG A 127 2.51 -16.11 -31.15
CA ARG A 127 2.12 -15.89 -32.56
C ARG A 127 0.67 -15.39 -32.67
N ALA A 128 -0.26 -16.02 -31.94
CA ALA A 128 -1.66 -15.59 -31.94
C ALA A 128 -1.83 -14.16 -31.39
N LEU A 129 -1.12 -13.78 -30.34
CA LEU A 129 -1.16 -12.41 -29.80
C LEU A 129 -0.65 -11.38 -30.82
N VAL A 130 0.49 -11.68 -31.46
CA VAL A 130 1.07 -10.83 -32.52
C VAL A 130 0.06 -10.64 -33.66
N ASP A 131 -0.57 -11.72 -34.12
CA ASP A 131 -1.59 -11.67 -35.18
C ASP A 131 -2.82 -10.84 -34.78
N GLN A 132 -3.31 -10.98 -33.55
CA GLN A 132 -4.47 -10.21 -33.06
C GLN A 132 -4.13 -8.72 -32.97
N VAL A 133 -2.95 -8.35 -32.48
CA VAL A 133 -2.50 -6.96 -32.41
C VAL A 133 -2.30 -6.38 -33.82
N GLY A 134 -1.64 -7.13 -34.72
CA GLY A 134 -1.41 -6.71 -36.11
C GLY A 134 -2.71 -6.49 -36.90
N ARG A 135 -3.80 -7.20 -36.54
CA ARG A 135 -5.14 -7.03 -37.11
C ARG A 135 -6.00 -5.99 -36.39
N GLY A 136 -5.47 -5.29 -35.38
CA GLY A 136 -6.21 -4.32 -34.57
C GLY A 136 -7.31 -4.96 -33.69
N ARG A 137 -7.25 -6.27 -33.45
CA ARG A 137 -8.23 -7.02 -32.65
C ARG A 137 -7.83 -7.17 -31.19
N ALA A 138 -6.70 -6.60 -30.79
CA ALA A 138 -6.28 -6.55 -29.40
C ALA A 138 -5.82 -5.14 -29.02
N ARG A 139 -5.91 -4.83 -27.73
CA ARG A 139 -5.46 -3.57 -27.13
C ARG A 139 -4.58 -3.87 -25.92
N LEU A 140 -3.64 -2.98 -25.65
CA LEU A 140 -2.83 -3.03 -24.43
C LEU A 140 -3.51 -2.18 -23.36
N VAL A 141 -3.70 -2.77 -22.19
CA VAL A 141 -4.16 -2.09 -20.98
C VAL A 141 -2.98 -2.05 -20.03
N ILE A 142 -2.70 -0.88 -19.48
CA ILE A 142 -1.64 -0.66 -18.51
C ILE A 142 -2.28 -0.26 -17.18
N GLY A 143 -1.98 -1.03 -16.14
CA GLY A 143 -2.26 -0.68 -14.75
C GLY A 143 -1.01 -0.12 -14.09
N PHE A 144 -1.12 1.06 -13.48
CA PHE A 144 0.05 1.77 -12.93
C PHE A 144 -0.31 2.67 -11.76
N LEU A 145 0.69 3.01 -10.96
CA LEU A 145 0.66 4.11 -10.00
C LEU A 145 1.42 5.30 -10.57
N VAL A 146 1.04 6.49 -10.15
CA VAL A 146 1.78 7.70 -10.54
C VAL A 146 3.06 7.74 -9.71
N ALA A 147 4.22 7.81 -10.38
CA ALA A 147 5.55 7.49 -9.85
C ALA A 147 5.76 7.82 -8.36
N PHE A 148 6.01 6.76 -7.58
CA PHE A 148 6.17 6.77 -6.13
C PHE A 148 7.65 6.81 -5.69
N ASP A 149 8.58 6.53 -6.61
CA ASP A 149 10.01 6.39 -6.34
C ASP A 149 10.66 7.65 -5.73
N ASP A 150 10.10 8.82 -6.01
CA ASP A 150 10.45 10.07 -5.34
C ASP A 150 9.19 10.89 -5.06
N THR A 151 8.74 10.88 -3.81
CA THR A 151 7.55 11.62 -3.37
C THR A 151 7.73 13.13 -3.44
N GLU A 152 8.93 13.66 -3.66
CA GLU A 152 9.15 15.10 -3.84
C GLU A 152 9.20 15.50 -5.33
N SER A 153 9.37 14.51 -6.23
CA SER A 153 9.36 14.74 -7.66
C SER A 153 7.96 15.04 -8.20
N ASP A 154 7.88 15.86 -9.25
CA ASP A 154 6.65 16.05 -10.03
C ASP A 154 6.52 14.90 -11.04
N PRO A 155 5.56 13.97 -10.86
CA PRO A 155 5.43 12.82 -11.73
C PRO A 155 4.81 13.18 -13.09
N CYS A 156 4.32 14.42 -13.23
CA CYS A 156 3.71 14.92 -14.45
C CYS A 156 4.42 16.16 -15.00
N LEU A 157 4.96 16.06 -16.21
CA LEU A 157 5.46 17.22 -16.93
C LEU A 157 4.40 17.72 -17.92
N VAL A 158 3.66 18.76 -17.53
CA VAL A 158 2.69 19.45 -18.41
C VAL A 158 3.40 20.59 -19.16
N ARG A 159 3.38 20.55 -20.49
CA ARG A 159 3.99 21.57 -21.35
C ARG A 159 3.00 22.70 -21.68
N PRO A 160 3.47 23.90 -22.05
CA PRO A 160 2.60 25.00 -22.49
C PRO A 160 1.71 24.66 -23.69
N SER A 161 2.13 23.71 -24.54
CA SER A 161 1.34 23.19 -25.67
C SER A 161 0.10 22.38 -25.24
N GLY A 162 -0.07 22.10 -23.95
CA GLY A 162 -1.12 21.23 -23.42
C GLY A 162 -0.78 19.74 -23.46
N SER A 163 0.34 19.34 -24.09
CA SER A 163 0.83 17.96 -24.00
C SER A 163 1.43 17.68 -22.63
N MET A 164 1.25 16.47 -22.11
CA MET A 164 1.80 16.04 -20.83
C MET A 164 2.57 14.72 -20.94
N ALA A 165 3.62 14.61 -20.15
CA ALA A 165 4.31 13.35 -19.88
C ALA A 165 3.98 12.89 -18.45
N VAL A 166 3.64 11.62 -18.28
CA VAL A 166 3.31 11.00 -17.00
C VAL A 166 4.32 9.90 -16.72
N ARG A 167 5.02 9.98 -15.58
CA ARG A 167 5.81 8.86 -15.06
C ARG A 167 4.89 7.88 -14.34
N ALA A 168 4.95 6.63 -14.76
CA ALA A 168 4.10 5.55 -14.31
C ALA A 168 4.96 4.43 -13.72
N ASP A 169 4.63 4.04 -12.50
CA ASP A 169 5.17 2.84 -11.87
C ASP A 169 4.27 1.67 -12.23
N LEU A 170 4.79 0.74 -13.03
CA LEU A 170 3.99 -0.30 -13.65
C LEU A 170 3.55 -1.33 -12.60
N ALA A 171 2.24 -1.55 -12.48
CA ALA A 171 1.69 -2.60 -11.64
C ALA A 171 1.32 -3.85 -12.45
N PHE A 172 0.69 -3.66 -13.62
CA PHE A 172 0.37 -4.77 -14.52
C PHE A 172 0.22 -4.30 -15.97
N SER A 173 0.26 -5.26 -16.88
CA SER A 173 -0.09 -5.06 -18.29
C SER A 173 -0.95 -6.20 -18.78
N GLU A 174 -1.98 -5.89 -19.54
CA GLU A 174 -2.92 -6.87 -20.11
C GLU A 174 -3.11 -6.64 -21.60
N VAL A 175 -3.08 -7.72 -22.37
CA VAL A 175 -3.55 -7.72 -23.76
C VAL A 175 -4.99 -8.17 -23.74
N VAL A 176 -5.91 -7.30 -24.15
CA VAL A 176 -7.35 -7.59 -24.15
C VAL A 176 -7.92 -7.62 -25.56
N ASP A 177 -8.89 -8.49 -25.80
CA ASP A 177 -9.67 -8.52 -27.04
C ASP A 177 -10.79 -7.46 -27.04
N PRO A 178 -11.56 -7.29 -28.13
CA PRO A 178 -12.57 -6.23 -28.21
C PRO A 178 -13.76 -6.45 -27.27
N SER A 179 -13.94 -7.67 -26.75
CA SER A 179 -14.95 -7.99 -25.73
C SER A 179 -14.47 -7.66 -24.31
N GLY A 180 -13.20 -7.26 -24.16
CA GLY A 180 -12.58 -7.00 -22.86
C GLY A 180 -11.99 -8.25 -22.20
N ARG A 181 -11.99 -9.40 -22.86
CA ARG A 181 -11.37 -10.62 -22.33
C ARG A 181 -9.86 -10.51 -22.39
N VAL A 182 -9.20 -10.86 -21.28
CA VAL A 182 -7.74 -10.88 -21.16
C VAL A 182 -7.17 -12.07 -21.94
N LEU A 183 -6.34 -11.78 -22.94
CA LEU A 183 -5.62 -12.74 -23.77
C LEU A 183 -4.24 -13.08 -23.19
N ALA A 184 -3.60 -12.14 -22.51
CA ALA A 184 -2.35 -12.31 -21.79
C ALA A 184 -2.25 -11.24 -20.70
N ARG A 185 -1.55 -11.56 -19.61
CA ARG A 185 -1.33 -10.66 -18.48
C ARG A 185 0.08 -10.84 -17.97
N MET A 186 0.73 -9.72 -17.63
CA MET A 186 1.89 -9.70 -16.76
C MET A 186 1.55 -8.84 -15.54
N GLN A 187 2.16 -9.15 -14.42
CA GLN A 187 2.05 -8.38 -13.18
C GLN A 187 3.44 -8.20 -12.59
N THR A 188 3.65 -7.07 -11.93
CA THR A 188 4.86 -6.79 -11.16
C THR A 188 4.55 -6.97 -9.68
N GLU A 189 5.58 -7.05 -8.84
CA GLU A 189 5.43 -7.08 -7.37
C GLU A 189 4.62 -5.87 -6.86
N ARG A 190 4.63 -4.76 -7.62
CA ARG A 190 3.91 -3.55 -7.29
C ARG A 190 2.40 -3.72 -7.23
N LEU A 191 1.84 -4.65 -8.02
CA LEU A 191 0.41 -4.94 -7.94
C LEU A 191 0.04 -5.55 -6.60
N ASP A 192 0.85 -6.48 -6.09
CA ASP A 192 0.61 -7.17 -4.82
C ASP A 192 0.72 -6.22 -3.62
N GLU A 193 1.56 -5.19 -3.71
CA GLU A 193 1.68 -4.15 -2.69
C GLU A 193 0.40 -3.29 -2.56
N VAL A 194 -0.29 -3.02 -3.67
CA VAL A 194 -1.40 -2.07 -3.74
C VAL A 194 -2.75 -2.78 -3.67
N LEU A 195 -2.82 -3.96 -4.26
CA LEU A 195 -3.91 -4.89 -4.16
C LEU A 195 -3.37 -6.14 -3.50
N PRO A 196 -3.26 -6.17 -2.16
CA PRO A 196 -2.91 -7.41 -1.47
C PRO A 196 -3.88 -8.47 -1.97
N SER A 197 -3.32 -9.47 -2.64
CA SER A 197 -4.06 -10.59 -3.19
C SER A 197 -5.07 -11.04 -2.14
N SER A 198 -6.32 -11.26 -2.57
CA SER A 198 -7.37 -11.76 -1.68
C SER A 198 -6.80 -12.90 -0.84
N PRO A 199 -7.12 -12.99 0.47
CA PRO A 199 -6.61 -14.06 1.31
C PRO A 199 -6.81 -15.39 0.57
N PRO A 200 -5.77 -16.25 0.51
CA PRO A 200 -5.76 -17.40 -0.37
C PRO A 200 -7.09 -18.13 -0.28
N GLU A 201 -7.75 -18.36 -1.42
CA GLU A 201 -9.04 -19.03 -1.44
C GLU A 201 -8.91 -20.36 -0.67
N PRO A 202 -9.82 -20.66 0.27
CA PRO A 202 -9.79 -21.91 0.99
C PRO A 202 -9.97 -23.03 -0.03
N GLY A 203 -8.87 -23.67 -0.41
CA GLY A 203 -8.87 -24.77 -1.37
C GLY A 203 -9.84 -25.87 -0.93
N PRO A 204 -10.60 -26.46 -1.85
CA PRO A 204 -11.61 -27.46 -1.49
C PRO A 204 -10.92 -28.73 -0.97
N GLY A 205 -10.98 -28.93 0.36
CA GLY A 205 -10.79 -30.26 0.98
C GLY A 205 -9.40 -30.59 1.54
N GLY A 206 -8.44 -29.67 1.55
CA GLY A 206 -7.18 -29.88 2.27
C GLY A 206 -7.35 -29.59 3.76
N SER A 207 -7.32 -30.60 4.62
CA SER A 207 -7.26 -30.45 6.07
C SER A 207 -6.22 -29.39 6.44
N ALA A 208 -6.69 -28.32 7.08
CA ALA A 208 -5.96 -27.12 7.45
C ALA A 208 -4.71 -27.43 8.29
N GLN A 209 -3.60 -27.71 7.63
CA GLN A 209 -2.32 -27.20 8.10
C GLN A 209 -2.31 -25.76 7.64
N SER A 210 -2.74 -24.87 8.54
CA SER A 210 -2.51 -23.43 8.35
C SER A 210 -1.05 -23.30 7.91
N PRO A 211 -0.75 -22.64 6.77
CA PRO A 211 0.62 -22.29 6.50
C PRO A 211 1.06 -21.55 7.75
N THR A 212 2.05 -22.09 8.44
CA THR A 212 2.79 -21.36 9.46
C THR A 212 3.47 -20.25 8.68
N MET A 213 2.73 -19.16 8.42
CA MET A 213 3.34 -17.90 8.03
C MET A 213 4.41 -17.69 9.06
N ASP A 214 5.66 -17.64 8.60
CA ASP A 214 6.82 -17.41 9.44
C ASP A 214 6.47 -16.22 10.32
N ALA A 215 6.21 -16.51 11.59
CA ALA A 215 5.50 -15.61 12.47
C ALA A 215 6.56 -14.70 13.04
N GLY A 216 7.17 -13.89 12.17
CA GLY A 216 8.45 -13.29 12.47
C GLY A 216 8.43 -12.56 13.81
N SER A 217 9.60 -12.45 14.42
CA SER A 217 9.66 -12.13 15.84
C SER A 217 9.30 -10.68 16.17
N VAL A 218 8.82 -10.48 17.40
CA VAL A 218 8.79 -9.16 18.04
C VAL A 218 9.75 -9.22 19.21
N THR A 219 10.74 -8.34 19.22
CA THR A 219 11.67 -8.19 20.35
C THR A 219 11.40 -6.88 21.08
N VAL A 220 11.49 -6.94 22.41
CA VAL A 220 11.30 -5.78 23.29
C VAL A 220 12.68 -5.31 23.72
N ALA A 221 13.04 -4.08 23.38
CA ALA A 221 14.30 -3.49 23.81
C ALA A 221 14.18 -2.90 25.22
N PRO A 222 15.30 -2.60 25.91
CA PRO A 222 15.28 -1.94 27.20
C PRO A 222 14.45 -0.64 27.17
N PRO A 223 13.53 -0.44 28.13
CA PRO A 223 12.68 0.75 28.16
C PRO A 223 13.47 1.97 28.64
N THR A 224 12.96 3.16 28.29
CA THR A 224 13.33 4.40 28.98
C THR A 224 12.23 4.73 29.99
N VAL A 225 12.59 4.83 31.27
CA VAL A 225 11.65 5.09 32.35
C VAL A 225 12.03 6.35 33.11
N THR A 226 11.11 7.32 33.18
CA THR A 226 11.31 8.61 33.86
C THR A 226 10.30 8.76 35.01
N GLY A 227 10.79 9.20 36.18
CA GLY A 227 9.99 9.33 37.40
C GLY A 227 10.71 8.82 38.64
N ASP A 228 9.94 8.32 39.61
CA ASP A 228 10.45 7.79 40.88
C ASP A 228 11.46 6.64 40.68
N ALA A 229 12.63 6.74 41.32
CA ALA A 229 13.74 5.81 41.13
C ALA A 229 13.44 4.38 41.60
N ARG A 230 12.65 4.19 42.66
CA ARG A 230 12.28 2.86 43.15
C ARG A 230 11.29 2.19 42.21
N ARG A 231 10.30 2.95 41.72
CA ARG A 231 9.34 2.45 40.72
C ARG A 231 10.01 2.15 39.40
N ARG A 232 10.98 2.97 38.98
CA ARG A 232 11.79 2.73 37.79
C ARG A 232 12.45 1.35 37.81
N ALA A 233 13.16 1.03 38.88
CA ALA A 233 13.83 -0.28 39.00
C ALA A 233 12.83 -1.46 38.94
N ALA A 234 11.64 -1.31 39.55
CA ALA A 234 10.61 -2.34 39.50
C ALA A 234 10.01 -2.53 38.10
N ILE A 235 9.77 -1.43 37.37
CA ILE A 235 9.26 -1.46 35.99
C ILE A 235 10.32 -2.02 35.04
N ASP A 236 11.58 -1.59 35.18
CA ASP A 236 12.71 -2.09 34.39
C ASP A 236 12.86 -3.61 34.58
N ALA A 237 12.81 -4.10 35.82
CA ALA A 237 12.87 -5.52 36.13
C ALA A 237 11.67 -6.30 35.56
N PHE A 238 10.47 -5.74 35.64
CA PHE A 238 9.27 -6.34 35.07
C PHE A 238 9.35 -6.47 33.55
N ILE A 239 9.82 -5.44 32.84
CA ILE A 239 9.96 -5.47 31.38
C ILE A 239 11.08 -6.45 30.98
N ALA A 240 12.21 -6.44 31.69
CA ALA A 240 13.30 -7.37 31.43
C ALA A 240 12.87 -8.84 31.61
N GLY A 241 12.12 -9.15 32.68
CA GLY A 241 11.59 -10.50 32.93
C GLY A 241 10.34 -10.86 32.12
N GLY A 242 9.58 -9.86 31.67
CA GLY A 242 8.29 -9.99 31.00
C GLY A 242 8.32 -9.72 29.49
N GLY A 243 9.51 -9.49 28.91
CA GLY A 243 9.66 -9.17 27.49
C GLY A 243 8.97 -10.17 26.58
N ALA A 244 9.10 -11.47 26.86
CA ALA A 244 8.42 -12.52 26.10
C ALA A 244 6.88 -12.43 26.17
N THR A 245 6.32 -12.06 27.33
CA THR A 245 4.88 -11.84 27.50
C THR A 245 4.40 -10.64 26.69
N ILE A 246 5.15 -9.54 26.71
CA ILE A 246 4.85 -8.34 25.93
C ILE A 246 4.95 -8.65 24.43
N SER A 247 6.02 -9.31 23.98
CA SER A 247 6.17 -9.78 22.61
C SER A 247 4.99 -10.64 22.17
N ALA A 248 4.60 -11.63 22.99
CA ALA A 248 3.47 -12.51 22.69
C ALA A 248 2.13 -11.75 22.63
N LEU A 249 1.95 -10.72 23.47
CA LEU A 249 0.76 -9.88 23.48
C LEU A 249 0.59 -9.10 22.17
N VAL A 250 1.67 -8.52 21.65
CA VAL A 250 1.64 -7.62 20.48
C VAL A 250 1.90 -8.32 19.15
N ARG A 251 2.50 -9.52 19.14
CA ARG A 251 2.77 -10.30 17.93
C ARG A 251 1.54 -10.45 17.00
N PRO A 252 0.30 -10.68 17.49
CA PRO A 252 -0.90 -10.74 16.63
C PRO A 252 -1.18 -9.45 15.83
N CYS A 253 -0.66 -8.30 16.27
CA CYS A 253 -0.81 -7.04 15.56
C CYS A 253 -0.06 -7.00 14.23
N ARG A 254 0.94 -7.87 14.02
CA ARG A 254 1.55 -8.05 12.69
C ARG A 254 0.53 -8.50 11.66
N ALA A 255 -0.30 -9.48 12.01
CA ALA A 255 -1.33 -9.98 11.10
C ALA A 255 -2.43 -8.93 10.86
N VAL A 256 -2.66 -8.01 11.79
CA VAL A 256 -3.52 -6.84 11.56
C VAL A 256 -2.88 -5.91 10.54
N GLY A 257 -1.62 -5.53 10.75
CA GLY A 257 -0.87 -4.68 9.84
C GLY A 257 -0.71 -5.25 8.43
N ALA A 258 -0.43 -6.55 8.32
CA ALA A 258 -0.29 -7.26 7.05
C ALA A 258 -1.61 -7.28 6.27
N ARG A 259 -2.74 -7.55 6.93
CA ARG A 259 -4.07 -7.50 6.30
C ARG A 259 -4.46 -6.11 5.82
N ALA A 260 -3.87 -5.07 6.41
CA ALA A 260 -4.07 -3.69 6.00
C ALA A 260 -3.14 -3.26 4.84
N GLY A 261 -2.31 -4.16 4.30
CA GLY A 261 -1.39 -3.87 3.19
C GLY A 261 -0.19 -2.98 3.56
N GLY A 262 0.01 -2.69 4.85
CA GLY A 262 1.14 -1.88 5.29
C GLY A 262 2.38 -2.72 5.62
N ARG A 263 3.55 -2.08 5.65
CA ARG A 263 4.80 -2.67 6.14
C ARG A 263 4.59 -3.25 7.55
N THR A 264 5.24 -4.38 7.85
CA THR A 264 5.16 -5.03 9.19
C THR A 264 6.51 -5.16 9.90
N ARG A 265 7.57 -4.67 9.27
CA ARG A 265 8.95 -4.64 9.78
C ARG A 265 9.35 -3.22 10.15
N GLY A 266 10.08 -3.08 11.26
CA GLY A 266 10.60 -1.80 11.72
C GLY A 266 10.54 -1.65 13.24
N SER A 267 10.75 -0.44 13.70
CA SER A 267 10.67 -0.06 15.11
C SER A 267 9.41 0.73 15.41
N LEU A 268 8.82 0.44 16.56
CA LEU A 268 7.72 1.20 17.13
C LEU A 268 8.06 1.52 18.59
N VAL A 269 8.06 2.79 18.96
CA VAL A 269 8.27 3.22 20.35
C VAL A 269 6.92 3.66 20.92
N VAL A 270 6.43 2.93 21.92
CA VAL A 270 5.16 3.25 22.60
C VAL A 270 5.47 3.92 23.91
N ALA A 271 4.96 5.14 24.09
CA ALA A 271 5.01 5.85 25.36
C ALA A 271 3.71 5.70 26.13
N MET A 272 3.81 5.58 27.45
CA MET A 272 2.67 5.43 28.34
C MET A 272 2.98 5.96 29.74
N ASP A 273 1.92 6.32 30.47
CA ASP A 273 1.98 6.70 31.88
C ASP A 273 1.49 5.54 32.76
N VAL A 274 2.28 5.20 33.78
CA VAL A 274 1.95 4.15 34.75
C VAL A 274 1.67 4.76 36.13
N ASP A 275 0.43 4.63 36.60
CA ASP A 275 0.02 5.13 37.92
C ASP A 275 0.53 4.26 39.09
N ALA A 276 0.33 4.70 40.33
CA ALA A 276 0.81 3.98 41.52
C ALA A 276 0.22 2.57 41.68
N ALA A 277 -0.97 2.32 41.12
CA ALA A 277 -1.62 1.02 41.10
C ALA A 277 -1.15 0.13 39.94
N GLY A 278 -0.24 0.62 39.09
CA GLY A 278 0.26 -0.10 37.93
C GLY A 278 -0.68 -0.04 36.72
N ALA A 279 -1.69 0.83 36.74
CA ALA A 279 -2.57 1.07 35.60
C ALA A 279 -1.84 1.87 34.52
N VAL A 280 -2.02 1.48 33.26
CA VAL A 280 -1.49 2.18 32.10
C VAL A 280 -2.50 3.21 31.61
N SER A 281 -2.02 4.40 31.26
CA SER A 281 -2.80 5.48 30.67
C SER A 281 -1.93 6.29 29.69
N GLY A 282 -2.52 7.21 28.94
CA GLY A 282 -1.76 8.12 28.07
C GLY A 282 -0.95 7.42 26.96
N LEU A 283 -1.37 6.24 26.51
CA LEU A 283 -0.66 5.49 25.48
C LEU A 283 -0.63 6.28 24.16
N ARG A 284 0.56 6.39 23.58
CA ARG A 284 0.80 7.02 22.28
C ARG A 284 2.04 6.44 21.62
N VAL A 285 2.15 6.61 20.32
CA VAL A 285 3.35 6.24 19.55
C VAL A 285 4.26 7.45 19.45
N GLU A 286 5.52 7.31 19.88
CA GLU A 286 6.55 8.36 19.80
C GLU A 286 7.43 8.22 18.55
N VAL A 287 7.69 6.99 18.12
CA VAL A 287 8.45 6.68 16.90
C VAL A 287 7.73 5.55 16.16
N ASP A 288 7.48 5.74 14.87
CA ASP A 288 6.93 4.71 13.98
C ASP A 288 7.76 4.66 12.70
N SER A 289 8.71 3.72 12.64
CA SER A 289 9.46 3.47 11.41
C SER A 289 8.76 2.48 10.48
N ILE A 290 7.67 1.88 10.95
CA ILE A 290 6.89 0.89 10.21
C ILE A 290 5.96 1.64 9.24
N GLY A 291 5.36 2.74 9.67
CA GLY A 291 4.44 3.55 8.87
C GLY A 291 3.09 2.87 8.66
N ASN A 292 2.73 1.93 9.54
CA ASN A 292 1.49 1.14 9.45
C ASN A 292 0.56 1.48 10.61
N GLY A 293 -0.39 2.40 10.35
CA GLY A 293 -1.32 2.91 11.36
C GLY A 293 -2.20 1.82 12.00
N GLU A 294 -2.59 0.80 11.24
CA GLU A 294 -3.41 -0.32 11.73
C GLU A 294 -2.65 -1.22 12.69
N LEU A 295 -1.38 -1.51 12.39
CA LEU A 295 -0.48 -2.21 13.31
C LEU A 295 -0.27 -1.38 14.58
N ALA A 296 0.08 -0.11 14.44
CA ALA A 296 0.34 0.80 15.55
C ALA A 296 -0.88 0.91 16.49
N ARG A 297 -2.08 1.06 15.93
CA ARG A 297 -3.34 1.09 16.69
C ARG A 297 -3.59 -0.20 17.46
N CYS A 298 -3.43 -1.36 16.81
CA CYS A 298 -3.56 -2.66 17.50
C CYS A 298 -2.59 -2.79 18.67
N VAL A 299 -1.33 -2.35 18.51
CA VAL A 299 -0.34 -2.39 19.59
C VAL A 299 -0.80 -1.52 20.76
N VAL A 300 -1.21 -0.28 20.51
CA VAL A 300 -1.70 0.63 21.56
C VAL A 300 -2.89 0.05 22.31
N GLU A 301 -3.89 -0.50 21.60
CA GLU A 301 -5.07 -1.11 22.22
C GLU A 301 -4.71 -2.29 23.14
N ARG A 302 -3.80 -3.17 22.69
CA ARG A 302 -3.38 -4.33 23.49
C ARG A 302 -2.53 -3.93 24.69
N MET A 303 -1.63 -2.96 24.52
CA MET A 303 -0.80 -2.43 25.60
C MET A 303 -1.63 -1.73 26.68
N GLY A 304 -2.80 -1.18 26.33
CA GLY A 304 -3.73 -0.57 27.29
C GLY A 304 -4.28 -1.54 28.34
N GLY A 305 -4.25 -2.85 28.08
CA GLY A 305 -4.67 -3.88 29.02
C GLY A 305 -3.59 -4.33 30.00
N LEU A 306 -2.34 -3.87 29.85
CA LEU A 306 -1.24 -4.29 30.72
C LEU A 306 -1.35 -3.70 32.12
N ARG A 307 -0.84 -4.47 33.09
CA ARG A 307 -0.67 -4.03 34.48
C ARG A 307 0.80 -4.16 34.85
N TYR A 308 1.38 -3.05 35.25
CA TYR A 308 2.74 -3.00 35.79
C TYR A 308 2.73 -3.24 37.29
N PRO A 309 3.87 -3.61 37.90
CA PRO A 309 3.99 -3.65 39.35
C PRO A 309 3.61 -2.29 39.96
N GLY A 310 2.61 -2.31 40.83
CA GLY A 310 2.28 -1.16 41.67
C GLY A 310 3.36 -0.88 42.70
N GLY A 311 3.31 0.29 43.33
CA GLY A 311 4.25 0.65 44.39
C GLY A 311 3.66 1.64 45.38
N SER A 312 4.22 1.69 46.58
CA SER A 312 3.82 2.66 47.62
C SER A 312 4.24 4.10 47.32
N GLY A 313 4.97 4.34 46.23
CA GLY A 313 5.37 5.66 45.76
C GLY A 313 4.17 6.44 45.21
N ARG A 314 4.06 7.71 45.59
CA ARG A 314 3.09 8.65 45.02
C ARG A 314 3.69 9.24 43.74
N GLY A 315 3.12 8.94 42.58
CA GLY A 315 3.51 9.59 41.32
C GLY A 315 3.28 8.70 40.10
N ARG A 316 3.03 9.33 38.95
CA ARG A 316 3.04 8.64 37.65
C ARG A 316 4.48 8.49 37.18
N VAL A 317 4.76 7.39 36.49
CA VAL A 317 6.03 7.14 35.82
C VAL A 317 5.75 7.08 34.34
N GLN A 318 6.55 7.77 33.53
CA GLN A 318 6.45 7.68 32.09
C GLN A 318 7.41 6.60 31.59
N VAL A 319 6.92 5.74 30.70
CA VAL A 319 7.65 4.61 30.13
C VAL A 319 7.60 4.74 28.61
N SER A 320 8.76 4.77 27.96
CA SER A 320 8.90 4.63 26.51
C SER A 320 9.49 3.25 26.20
N LEU A 321 8.71 2.41 25.52
CA LEU A 321 9.01 1.01 25.26
C LEU A 321 9.29 0.78 23.76
N PRO A 322 10.54 0.51 23.36
CA PRO A 322 10.85 0.18 21.98
C PRO A 322 10.49 -1.28 21.66
N LEU A 323 9.74 -1.46 20.58
CA LEU A 323 9.35 -2.73 20.00
C LEU A 323 9.99 -2.85 18.62
N MET A 324 10.67 -3.96 18.37
CA MET A 324 11.31 -4.24 17.09
C MET A 324 10.60 -5.42 16.42
N PHE A 325 10.06 -5.20 15.24
CA PHE A 325 9.40 -6.21 14.42
C PHE A 325 10.37 -6.65 13.32
N THR A 326 10.74 -7.92 13.30
CA THR A 326 11.66 -8.50 12.30
C THR A 326 11.01 -9.67 11.59
N ASP A 327 11.47 -9.96 10.39
CA ASP A 327 11.25 -11.27 9.78
C ASP A 327 12.17 -12.28 10.48
N GLU A 328 11.80 -13.56 10.52
CA GLU A 328 12.71 -14.62 11.00
C GLU A 328 13.81 -14.90 9.97
#